data_AF-A0A967MX74-F1
#
_entry.id   AF-A0A967MX74-F1
#
_cell.length_a   1.000
_cell.length_b   1.000
_cell.length_c   1.000
_cell.angle_alpha   90.00
_cell.angle_beta   90.00
_cell.angle_gamma   90.00
#
_symmetry.space_group_name_H-M   'P 1'
#
loop_
_entity.id
_entity.type
_entity.pdbx_description
1 polymer ?
#
loop_
_entity_poly.entity_id
_entity_poly.type
_entity_poly.pdbx_seq_one_letter_code
_entity_poly.pdbx_strand_id
1 'polypeptide(L)'
;NPDFYKALGKDANGVVAFGIPSEFSIGNLAAGPKKDATGFVERYKRSHNNEYPNPTSFVGFAGAWVMYKHILPKAGSLDPEKLRQAALSLDIPRGQGVLNWGIKFAGPGAKNA
;
A
#
# COMPACT_ATOMS: atom_id res chain seq x y z
N ASN A 1 -17.31 3.24 4.56
CA ASN A 1 -17.53 1.88 3.99
C ASN A 1 -19.00 1.78 3.58
N PRO A 2 -19.34 1.85 2.29
CA PRO A 2 -20.72 1.85 1.80
C PRO A 2 -21.51 0.59 2.20
N ASP A 3 -20.86 -0.58 2.18
CA ASP A 3 -21.51 -1.86 2.50
C ASP A 3 -21.89 -1.95 3.99
N PHE A 4 -21.06 -1.38 4.87
CA PHE A 4 -21.34 -1.30 6.30
C PHE A 4 -22.63 -0.51 6.59
N TYR A 5 -22.77 0.68 5.99
CA TYR A 5 -23.97 1.49 6.15
C TYR A 5 -25.18 0.83 5.51
N LYS A 6 -25.01 0.19 4.34
CA LYS A 6 -26.08 -0.56 3.67
C LYS A 6 -26.61 -1.71 4.54
N ALA A 7 -25.76 -2.36 5.33
CA ALA A 7 -26.15 -3.46 6.20
C ALA A 7 -26.83 -3.03 7.50
N LEU A 8 -26.40 -1.91 8.11
CA LEU A 8 -26.83 -1.51 9.46
C LEU A 8 -27.75 -0.27 9.49
N GLY A 9 -27.85 0.46 8.39
CA GLY A 9 -28.68 1.66 8.30
C GLY A 9 -28.38 2.67 9.42
N LYS A 10 -29.43 3.12 10.12
CA LYS A 10 -29.33 4.11 11.20
C LYS A 10 -28.44 3.66 12.37
N ASP A 11 -28.26 2.35 12.57
CA ASP A 11 -27.46 1.82 13.68
C ASP A 11 -25.94 1.99 13.41
N ALA A 12 -25.56 2.31 12.17
CA ALA A 12 -24.20 2.72 11.83
C ALA A 12 -23.88 4.15 12.28
N ASN A 13 -24.89 4.97 12.63
CA ASN A 13 -24.66 6.37 12.99
C ASN A 13 -23.85 6.49 14.28
N GLY A 14 -22.79 7.29 14.25
CA GLY A 14 -21.87 7.46 15.37
C GLY A 14 -20.76 6.40 15.45
N VAL A 15 -20.77 5.38 14.58
CA VAL A 15 -19.67 4.41 14.50
C VAL A 15 -18.50 4.99 13.71
N VAL A 16 -17.33 5.02 14.32
CA VAL A 16 -16.07 5.40 13.65
C VAL A 16 -15.24 4.15 13.40
N ALA A 17 -14.91 3.90 12.14
CA ALA A 17 -14.00 2.82 11.75
C ALA A 17 -12.63 3.41 11.38
N PHE A 18 -11.62 3.07 12.17
CA PHE A 18 -10.23 3.35 11.81
C PHE A 18 -9.67 2.20 10.99
N GLY A 19 -9.03 2.51 9.88
CA GLY A 19 -8.49 1.50 9.00
C GLY A 19 -7.69 2.13 7.87
N ILE A 20 -7.33 1.29 6.90
CA ILE A 20 -6.70 1.73 5.66
C ILE A 20 -7.66 2.68 4.91
N PRO A 21 -7.16 3.78 4.33
CA PRO A 21 -8.00 4.75 3.65
C PRO A 21 -8.79 4.08 2.54
N SER A 22 -10.08 4.39 2.45
CA SER A 22 -10.97 3.79 1.45
C SER A 22 -10.62 4.23 0.04
N GLU A 23 -10.04 5.42 -0.10
CA GLU A 23 -9.60 5.99 -1.37
C GLU A 23 -8.40 6.91 -1.14
N PHE A 24 -7.55 7.08 -2.14
CA PHE A 24 -6.49 8.09 -2.15
C PHE A 24 -6.32 8.66 -3.55
N SER A 25 -5.86 9.91 -3.64
CA SER A 25 -5.65 10.58 -4.92
C SER A 25 -4.37 10.10 -5.59
N ILE A 26 -4.50 9.22 -6.60
CA ILE A 26 -3.40 8.86 -7.50
C ILE A 26 -2.85 10.10 -8.22
N GLY A 27 -3.73 11.06 -8.52
CA GLY A 27 -3.37 12.33 -9.17
C GLY A 27 -2.31 13.13 -8.42
N ASN A 28 -2.26 13.02 -7.10
CA ASN A 28 -1.39 13.80 -6.22
C ASN A 28 -0.10 13.06 -5.83
N LEU A 29 0.12 11.83 -6.33
CA LEU A 29 1.35 11.09 -6.08
C LEU A 29 2.54 11.70 -6.85
N ALA A 30 3.75 11.50 -6.30
CA ALA A 30 4.99 11.75 -7.03
C ALA A 30 5.04 10.95 -8.35
N ALA A 31 5.78 11.45 -9.35
CA ALA A 31 5.72 10.95 -10.73
C ALA A 31 5.95 9.43 -10.86
N GLY A 32 6.92 8.86 -10.13
CA GLY A 32 7.21 7.42 -10.14
C GLY A 32 6.06 6.59 -9.54
N PRO A 33 5.70 6.80 -8.25
CA PRO A 33 4.56 6.14 -7.62
C PRO A 33 3.25 6.32 -8.38
N LYS A 34 3.01 7.50 -8.96
CA LYS A 34 1.83 7.79 -9.80
C LYS A 34 1.75 6.86 -10.99
N LYS A 35 2.85 6.71 -11.74
CA LYS A 35 2.93 5.79 -12.87
C LYS A 35 2.60 4.36 -12.46
N ASP A 36 3.17 3.90 -11.35
CA ASP A 36 2.97 2.52 -10.90
C ASP A 36 1.53 2.28 -10.40
N ALA A 37 0.96 3.22 -9.63
CA ALA A 37 -0.42 3.15 -9.15
C ALA A 37 -1.43 3.17 -10.30
N THR A 38 -1.22 4.04 -11.31
CA THR A 38 -2.04 4.04 -12.52
C THR A 38 -1.96 2.70 -13.24
N GLY A 39 -0.75 2.16 -13.44
CA GLY A 39 -0.55 0.87 -14.08
C GLY A 39 -1.20 -0.29 -13.31
N PHE A 40 -1.21 -0.23 -11.97
CA PHE A 40 -1.95 -1.18 -11.15
C PHE A 40 -3.46 -1.10 -11.40
N VAL A 41 -4.05 0.09 -11.36
CA VAL A 41 -5.50 0.27 -11.60
C VAL A 41 -5.89 -0.27 -12.98
N GLU A 42 -5.13 0.06 -14.02
CA GLU A 42 -5.39 -0.41 -15.39
C GLU A 42 -5.33 -1.94 -15.51
N ARG A 43 -4.32 -2.56 -14.91
CA ARG A 43 -4.15 -4.02 -14.95
C ARG A 43 -5.19 -4.75 -14.10
N TYR A 44 -5.53 -4.20 -12.94
CA TYR A 44 -6.54 -4.76 -12.06
C TYR A 44 -7.91 -4.76 -12.73
N LYS A 45 -8.32 -3.63 -13.31
CA LYS A 45 -9.58 -3.53 -14.08
C LYS A 45 -9.63 -4.57 -15.19
N ARG A 46 -8.54 -4.77 -15.91
CA ARG A 46 -8.47 -5.77 -16.99
C ARG A 46 -8.66 -7.20 -16.50
N SER A 47 -8.18 -7.54 -15.31
CA SER A 47 -8.29 -8.89 -14.74
C SER A 47 -9.53 -9.11 -13.86
N HIS A 48 -10.27 -8.06 -13.49
CA HIS A 48 -11.40 -8.11 -12.57
C HIS A 48 -12.64 -7.45 -13.17
N ASN A 49 -12.99 -7.79 -14.41
CA ASN A 49 -14.24 -7.35 -15.05
C ASN A 49 -14.49 -5.82 -15.01
N ASN A 50 -13.43 -5.04 -15.19
CA ASN A 50 -13.42 -3.57 -15.14
C ASN A 50 -13.74 -2.95 -13.76
N GLU A 51 -13.72 -3.75 -12.69
CA GLU A 51 -13.88 -3.28 -11.32
C GLU A 51 -12.69 -2.41 -10.88
N TYR A 52 -13.00 -1.35 -10.14
CA TYR A 52 -11.97 -0.51 -9.53
C TYR A 52 -11.38 -1.24 -8.30
N PRO A 53 -10.05 -1.22 -8.08
CA PRO A 53 -9.46 -1.88 -6.93
C PRO A 53 -10.01 -1.34 -5.61
N ASN A 54 -10.38 -2.25 -4.72
CA ASN A 54 -10.78 -1.89 -3.36
C ASN A 54 -9.54 -1.55 -2.48
N PRO A 55 -9.74 -0.99 -1.26
CA PRO A 55 -8.64 -0.59 -0.38
C PRO A 55 -7.66 -1.73 -0.06
N THR A 56 -8.17 -2.93 0.18
CA THR A 56 -7.34 -4.11 0.48
C THR A 56 -6.44 -4.48 -0.69
N SER A 57 -6.95 -4.34 -1.92
CA SER A 57 -6.19 -4.60 -3.14
C SER A 57 -5.04 -3.59 -3.31
N PHE A 58 -5.26 -2.33 -2.95
CA PHE A 58 -4.21 -1.32 -2.93
C PHE A 58 -3.13 -1.58 -1.88
N VAL A 59 -3.50 -2.05 -0.69
CA VAL A 59 -2.53 -2.41 0.36
C VAL A 59 -1.71 -3.63 -0.04
N GLY A 60 -2.34 -4.65 -0.63
CA GLY A 60 -1.63 -5.80 -1.19
C GLY A 60 -0.64 -5.38 -2.28
N PHE A 61 -1.07 -4.50 -3.20
CA PHE A 61 -0.19 -3.92 -4.20
C PHE A 61 0.97 -3.13 -3.58
N ALA A 62 0.71 -2.31 -2.56
CA ALA A 62 1.75 -1.52 -1.91
C ALA A 62 2.84 -2.40 -1.26
N GLY A 63 2.44 -3.49 -0.58
CA GLY A 63 3.40 -4.44 -0.01
C GLY A 63 4.28 -5.10 -1.09
N ALA A 64 3.66 -5.57 -2.16
CA ALA A 64 4.39 -6.13 -3.31
C ALA A 64 5.30 -5.08 -3.97
N TRP A 65 4.81 -3.85 -4.14
CA TRP A 65 5.56 -2.74 -4.72
C TRP A 65 6.83 -2.45 -3.91
N VAL A 66 6.76 -2.41 -2.57
CA VAL A 66 7.95 -2.25 -1.71
C VAL A 66 8.93 -3.40 -1.92
N MET A 67 8.44 -4.64 -1.93
CA MET A 67 9.27 -5.83 -2.11
C MET A 67 10.00 -5.83 -3.45
N TYR A 68 9.27 -5.67 -4.57
CA TYR A 68 9.82 -5.77 -5.91
C TYR A 68 10.64 -4.54 -6.32
N LYS A 69 10.25 -3.34 -5.90
CA LYS A 69 10.90 -2.10 -6.34
C LYS A 69 12.07 -1.68 -5.46
N HIS A 70 12.07 -2.06 -4.19
CA HIS A 70 13.06 -1.59 -3.23
C HIS A 70 13.85 -2.71 -2.55
N ILE A 71 13.19 -3.75 -2.05
CA ILE A 71 13.87 -4.79 -1.26
C ILE A 71 14.68 -5.72 -2.16
N LEU A 72 14.06 -6.33 -3.17
CA LEU A 72 14.72 -7.30 -4.05
C LEU A 72 15.96 -6.72 -4.77
N PRO A 73 15.89 -5.52 -5.40
CA PRO A 73 17.07 -4.93 -6.04
C PRO A 73 18.21 -4.66 -5.07
N LYS A 74 17.89 -4.32 -3.81
CA LYS A 74 18.88 -3.98 -2.79
C LYS A 74 19.50 -5.21 -2.13
N ALA A 75 18.72 -6.28 -1.96
CA ALA A 75 19.20 -7.55 -1.40
C ALA A 75 20.11 -8.31 -2.38
N GLY A 76 19.84 -8.22 -3.68
CA GLY A 76 20.62 -8.88 -4.74
C GLY A 76 20.50 -10.41 -4.76
N SER A 77 19.72 -11.01 -3.86
CA SER A 77 19.38 -12.43 -3.86
C SER A 77 18.09 -12.68 -3.07
N LEU A 78 17.62 -13.93 -3.08
CA LEU A 78 16.46 -14.38 -2.30
C LEU A 78 16.86 -14.95 -0.92
N ASP A 79 18.09 -14.68 -0.47
CA ASP A 79 18.52 -15.10 0.86
C ASP A 79 17.71 -14.34 1.94
N PRO A 80 17.05 -15.04 2.88
CA PRO A 80 16.16 -14.39 3.84
C PRO A 80 16.85 -13.30 4.69
N GLU A 81 18.12 -13.50 5.05
CA GLU A 81 18.84 -12.52 5.86
C GLU A 81 19.19 -11.28 5.03
N LYS A 82 19.63 -11.45 3.78
CA LYS A 82 19.83 -10.31 2.86
C LYS A 82 18.55 -9.54 2.60
N LEU A 83 17.41 -10.21 2.44
CA LEU A 83 16.11 -9.56 2.29
C LEU A 83 15.74 -8.74 3.53
N ARG A 84 15.93 -9.31 4.73
CA ARG A 84 15.66 -8.65 6.00
C ARG A 84 16.53 -7.40 6.17
N GLN A 85 17.83 -7.50 5.88
CA GLN A 85 18.75 -6.37 5.96
C GLN A 85 18.41 -5.28 4.93
N ALA A 86 18.06 -5.66 3.70
CA ALA A 86 17.60 -4.74 2.68
C ALA A 86 16.34 -3.98 3.14
N ALA A 87 15.35 -4.68 3.71
CA ALA A 87 14.14 -4.07 4.24
C ALA A 87 14.44 -3.09 5.39
N LEU A 88 15.24 -3.49 6.38
CA LEU A 88 15.62 -2.63 7.51
C LEU A 88 16.43 -1.39 7.10
N SER A 89 17.11 -1.46 5.96
CA SER A 89 17.86 -0.33 5.42
C SER A 89 17.02 0.66 4.60
N LEU A 90 15.70 0.45 4.49
CA LEU A 90 14.81 1.38 3.79
C LEU A 90 14.43 2.56 4.68
N ASP A 91 14.55 3.75 4.11
CA ASP A 91 14.03 5.00 4.67
C ASP A 91 13.47 5.83 3.50
N ILE A 92 12.23 5.50 3.11
CA ILE A 92 11.53 6.18 2.01
C ILE A 92 10.71 7.32 2.61
N PRO A 93 10.94 8.58 2.21
CA PRO A 93 10.23 9.72 2.77
C PRO A 93 8.72 9.67 2.55
N ARG A 94 7.97 10.38 3.41
CA ARG A 94 6.53 10.61 3.21
C ARG A 94 6.28 11.23 1.84
N GLY A 95 5.18 10.83 1.20
CA GLY A 95 4.83 11.27 -0.16
C GLY A 95 5.52 10.51 -1.30
N GLN A 96 6.49 9.63 -1.00
CA GLN A 96 7.23 8.88 -2.03
C GLN A 96 6.74 7.43 -2.19
N GLY A 97 5.86 6.94 -1.32
CA GLY A 97 5.23 5.64 -1.46
C GLY A 97 4.05 5.64 -2.43
N VAL A 98 3.68 4.45 -2.90
CA VAL A 98 2.56 4.24 -3.84
C VAL A 98 1.17 4.51 -3.26
N LEU A 99 1.08 4.64 -1.93
CA LEU A 99 -0.10 5.11 -1.18
C LEU A 99 0.14 6.51 -0.57
N ASN A 100 1.11 7.27 -1.07
CA ASN A 100 1.54 8.59 -0.56
C ASN A 100 2.19 8.57 0.85
N TRP A 101 2.43 7.40 1.44
CA TRP A 101 3.10 7.26 2.72
C TRP A 101 4.62 7.12 2.58
N GLY A 102 5.34 7.27 3.70
CA GLY A 102 6.75 6.88 3.81
C GLY A 102 6.86 5.41 4.21
N ILE A 103 8.03 4.82 4.03
CA ILE A 103 8.29 3.41 4.37
C ILE A 103 9.59 3.33 5.16
N LYS A 104 9.50 2.86 6.41
CA LYS A 104 10.62 2.57 7.29
C LYS A 104 10.28 1.38 8.16
N PHE A 105 11.15 0.38 8.19
CA PHE A 105 10.95 -0.80 9.03
C PHE A 105 11.61 -0.58 10.39
N ALA A 106 10.90 -0.91 11.46
CA ALA A 106 11.48 -0.94 12.79
C ALA A 106 12.39 -2.17 12.95
N GLY A 107 13.49 -2.00 13.67
CA GLY A 107 14.36 -3.11 14.03
C GLY A 107 13.70 -4.10 14.99
N PRO A 108 14.29 -5.30 15.17
CA PRO A 108 13.79 -6.28 16.14
C PRO A 108 13.64 -5.68 17.54
N GLY A 109 12.45 -5.84 18.14
CA GLY A 109 12.14 -5.31 19.47
C GLY A 109 11.91 -3.79 19.56
N ALA A 110 12.07 -3.06 18.46
CA ALA A 110 11.76 -1.63 18.42
C ALA A 110 10.27 -1.39 18.19
N LYS A 111 9.76 -0.24 18.66
CA LYS A 111 8.44 0.24 18.26
C LYS A 111 8.44 0.56 16.77
N ASN A 112 7.31 0.36 16.10
CA ASN A 112 7.12 0.74 14.70
C ASN A 112 7.53 2.20 14.49
N ALA A 113 8.31 2.44 13.44
CA ALA A 113 8.90 3.72 13.09
C ALA A 113 7.95 4.63 12.31
#